data_AF-F3Y7P4-F1
#
_entry.id   AF-F3Y7P4-F1
#
_cell.length_a   1.000
_cell.length_b   1.000
_cell.length_c   1.000
_cell.angle_alpha   90.00
_cell.angle_beta   90.00
_cell.angle_gamma   90.00
#
_symmetry.space_group_name_H-M   'P 1'
#
loop_
_entity.id
_entity.type
_entity.pdbx_description
1 polymer ?
#
loop_
_entity_poly.entity_id
_entity_poly.type
_entity_poly.pdbx_seq_one_letter_code
_entity_poly.pdbx_strand_id
1 'polypeptide(L)'
;MYEQRRGFNWGSLILGILFIGTSLMAFSDPTGNLLTIVLVFAIFAILKGVIEIFVRNRFNKLSSYRSYAPIIRGVIDIFIGIFFLFNLGIGVALLPYVFAIWFLVDSILGLFMLEFARTMGNAFYWFYLITDILGIFLGILLLYHPITSVLTLSFLVGFYFMLFGITEIVSAFR
;
A
#
# COMPACT_ATOMS: atom_id res chain seq x y z
N MET A 1 5.19 29.41 -26.45
CA MET A 1 5.93 28.38 -25.69
C MET A 1 6.16 28.94 -24.30
N TYR A 2 5.44 28.44 -23.29
CA TYR A 2 5.69 28.85 -21.89
C TYR A 2 6.84 28.01 -21.34
N GLU A 3 7.96 28.66 -21.00
CA GLU A 3 9.05 28.05 -20.25
C GLU A 3 8.56 27.74 -18.82
N GLN A 4 8.29 26.48 -18.51
CA GLN A 4 8.21 26.04 -17.12
C GLN A 4 9.62 26.05 -16.55
N ARG A 5 9.96 27.07 -15.76
CA ARG A 5 11.12 27.02 -14.86
C ARG A 5 10.88 25.90 -13.85
N ARG A 6 11.46 24.72 -14.08
CA ARG A 6 11.55 23.66 -13.08
C ARG A 6 12.55 24.10 -12.01
N GLY A 7 12.03 24.79 -10.99
CA GLY A 7 12.78 25.12 -9.79
C GLY A 7 12.82 23.94 -8.82
N PHE A 8 13.78 23.96 -7.91
CA PHE A 8 13.90 22.99 -6.83
C PHE A 8 12.60 22.85 -6.04
N ASN A 9 12.08 21.63 -5.94
CA ASN A 9 10.81 21.37 -5.27
C ASN A 9 11.04 21.06 -3.78
N TRP A 10 11.00 22.11 -2.97
CA TRP A 10 11.12 22.03 -1.51
C TRP A 10 10.08 21.10 -0.85
N GLY A 11 8.88 21.00 -1.43
CA GLY A 11 7.82 20.12 -0.92
C GLY A 11 8.23 18.65 -1.00
N SER A 12 8.74 18.23 -2.16
CA SER A 12 9.28 16.88 -2.36
C SER A 12 10.49 16.60 -1.47
N LEU A 13 11.37 17.59 -1.24
CA LEU A 13 12.52 17.40 -0.34
C LEU A 13 12.06 17.13 1.11
N ILE A 14 11.15 17.95 1.63
CA ILE A 14 10.64 17.83 3.00
C ILE A 14 9.91 16.50 3.18
N LEU A 15 9.02 16.14 2.24
CA LEU A 15 8.33 14.86 2.25
C LEU A 15 9.31 13.69 2.19
N GLY A 16 10.34 13.80 1.36
CA GLY A 16 11.40 12.81 1.24
C GLY A 16 12.14 12.57 2.57
N ILE A 17 12.56 13.64 3.24
CA ILE A 17 13.22 13.56 4.56
C ILE A 17 12.28 12.96 5.61
N LEU A 18 11.01 13.37 5.62
CA LEU A 18 10.00 12.82 6.54
C LEU A 18 9.80 11.32 6.33
N PHE A 19 9.71 10.85 5.09
CA PHE A 19 9.58 9.43 4.79
C PHE A 19 10.82 8.63 5.18
N ILE A 20 12.02 9.15 4.95
CA ILE A 20 13.25 8.49 5.44
C ILE A 20 13.28 8.43 6.96
N GLY A 21 12.95 9.52 7.65
CA GLY A 21 12.85 9.52 9.12
C GLY A 21 11.84 8.49 9.64
N THR A 22 10.67 8.42 9.00
CA THR A 22 9.60 7.45 9.33
C THR A 22 10.07 6.01 9.10
N SER A 23 10.82 5.77 8.03
CA SER A 23 11.43 4.47 7.73
C SER A 23 12.47 4.05 8.79
N LEU A 24 13.37 4.96 9.18
CA LEU A 24 14.37 4.68 10.21
C LEU A 24 13.71 4.37 11.56
N MET A 25 12.65 5.10 11.92
CA MET A 25 11.85 4.82 13.12
C MET A 25 11.17 3.45 13.03
N ALA A 26 10.63 3.10 11.85
CA ALA A 26 10.01 1.80 11.61
C ALA A 26 11.00 0.63 11.84
N PHE A 27 12.27 0.80 11.46
CA PHE A 27 13.31 -0.19 11.66
C PHE A 27 13.88 -0.26 13.08
N SER A 28 13.86 0.83 13.85
CA SER A 28 14.48 0.88 15.18
C SER A 28 13.68 0.17 16.27
N ASP A 29 12.34 0.16 16.18
CA ASP A 29 11.48 -0.61 17.10
C ASP A 29 10.33 -1.28 16.33
N PRO A 30 10.61 -2.41 15.65
CA PRO A 30 9.62 -3.10 14.83
C PRO A 30 8.41 -3.59 15.63
N THR A 31 8.57 -3.84 16.93
CA THR A 31 7.55 -4.36 17.83
C THR A 31 6.68 -3.27 18.46
N GLY A 32 7.26 -2.16 18.91
CA GLY A 32 6.50 -1.02 19.45
C GLY A 32 5.70 -0.28 18.37
N ASN A 33 6.17 -0.31 17.12
CA ASN A 33 5.52 0.37 15.99
C ASN A 33 4.26 -0.33 15.46
N LEU A 34 3.89 -1.49 15.95
CA LEU A 34 2.74 -2.24 15.43
C LEU A 34 1.42 -1.52 15.67
N LEU A 35 1.27 -0.92 16.84
CA LEU A 35 0.10 -0.08 17.14
C LEU A 35 0.05 1.11 16.18
N THR A 36 1.20 1.72 15.87
CA THR A 36 1.31 2.81 14.90
C THR A 36 0.93 2.35 13.49
N ILE A 37 1.41 1.19 13.05
CA ILE A 37 1.07 0.62 11.75
C ILE A 37 -0.42 0.32 11.66
N VAL A 38 -1.02 -0.27 12.69
CA VAL A 38 -2.47 -0.52 12.75
C VAL A 38 -3.25 0.79 12.70
N LEU A 39 -2.82 1.81 13.46
CA LEU A 39 -3.47 3.12 13.47
C LEU A 39 -3.39 3.80 12.09
N VAL A 40 -2.21 3.81 11.47
CA VAL A 40 -2.00 4.36 10.12
C VAL A 40 -2.83 3.60 9.09
N PHE A 41 -2.82 2.27 9.14
CA PHE A 41 -3.63 1.41 8.26
C PHE A 41 -5.12 1.71 8.43
N ALA A 42 -5.60 1.85 9.67
CA ALA A 42 -7.00 2.10 9.96
C ALA A 42 -7.47 3.46 9.43
N ILE A 43 -6.66 4.52 9.61
CA ILE A 43 -6.92 5.84 9.01
C ILE A 43 -6.93 5.72 7.48
N PHE A 44 -5.93 5.05 6.90
CA PHE A 44 -5.83 4.87 5.46
C PHE A 44 -7.02 4.10 4.88
N ALA A 45 -7.49 3.04 5.55
CA ALA A 45 -8.66 2.25 5.14
C ALA A 45 -9.93 3.11 5.11
N ILE A 46 -10.14 3.97 6.12
CA ILE A 46 -11.27 4.91 6.14
C ILE A 46 -11.17 5.90 4.98
N LEU A 47 -10.00 6.53 4.79
CA LEU A 47 -9.78 7.49 3.70
C LEU A 47 -9.98 6.83 2.33
N LYS A 48 -9.39 5.65 2.10
CA LYS A 48 -9.54 4.86 0.89
C LYS A 48 -11.01 4.54 0.63
N GLY A 49 -11.74 4.06 1.63
CA GLY A 49 -13.15 3.72 1.46
C GLY A 49 -14.02 4.94 1.13
N VAL A 50 -13.75 6.10 1.74
CA VAL A 50 -14.40 7.37 1.37
C VAL A 50 -14.09 7.75 -0.08
N ILE A 51 -12.83 7.62 -0.51
CA ILE A 51 -12.40 7.89 -1.90
C ILE A 51 -13.10 6.94 -2.87
N GLU A 52 -13.16 5.63 -2.61
CA GLU A 52 -13.83 4.66 -3.50
C GLU A 52 -15.31 4.98 -3.71
N ILE A 53 -16.01 5.36 -2.64
CA ILE A 53 -17.42 5.79 -2.70
C ILE A 53 -17.55 7.09 -3.49
N PHE A 54 -16.66 8.06 -3.27
CA PHE A 54 -16.70 9.36 -3.93
C PHE A 54 -16.35 9.28 -5.43
N VAL A 55 -15.33 8.48 -5.78
CA VAL A 55 -14.86 8.27 -7.16
C VAL A 55 -15.96 7.67 -8.02
N ARG A 56 -16.76 6.73 -7.49
CA ARG A 56 -17.96 6.23 -8.20
C ARG A 56 -18.87 7.38 -8.64
N ASN A 57 -19.12 8.34 -7.76
CA ASN A 57 -20.05 9.44 -8.05
C ASN A 57 -19.54 10.37 -9.17
N ARG A 58 -18.23 10.40 -9.42
CA ARG A 58 -17.62 11.16 -10.53
C ARG A 58 -17.56 10.36 -11.85
N PHE A 59 -17.30 9.05 -11.80
CA PHE A 59 -17.15 8.20 -13.00
C PHE A 59 -18.48 7.76 -13.63
N ASN A 60 -19.60 7.83 -12.91
CA ASN A 60 -20.93 7.48 -13.43
C ASN A 60 -21.48 8.44 -14.51
N LYS A 61 -20.75 9.52 -14.87
CA LYS A 61 -21.13 10.40 -16.00
C LYS A 61 -20.63 9.91 -17.37
N LEU A 62 -19.75 8.90 -17.42
CA LEU A 62 -19.06 8.47 -18.64
C LEU A 62 -19.20 6.97 -18.97
N SER A 63 -19.64 6.13 -18.03
CA SER A 63 -19.77 4.68 -18.22
C SER A 63 -21.24 4.23 -18.13
N SER A 64 -21.69 3.46 -19.12
CA SER A 64 -23.05 2.89 -19.18
C SER A 64 -23.27 1.77 -18.15
N TYR A 65 -22.21 1.27 -17.50
CA TYR A 65 -22.26 0.17 -16.55
C TYR A 65 -22.27 0.67 -15.09
N ARG A 66 -23.37 0.46 -14.37
CA ARG A 66 -23.47 0.79 -12.93
C ARG A 66 -22.78 -0.27 -12.08
N SER A 67 -21.47 -0.12 -11.86
CA SER A 67 -20.77 -0.99 -10.91
C SER A 67 -21.08 -0.59 -9.47
N TYR A 68 -21.68 -1.50 -8.71
CA TYR A 68 -21.88 -1.36 -7.26
C TYR A 68 -20.64 -1.76 -6.46
N ALA A 69 -19.66 -2.41 -7.09
CA ALA A 69 -18.45 -2.92 -6.43
C ALA A 69 -17.66 -1.85 -5.66
N PRO A 70 -17.45 -0.61 -6.14
CA PRO A 70 -16.74 0.42 -5.39
C PRO A 70 -17.47 0.86 -4.11
N ILE A 71 -18.81 0.80 -4.07
CA ILE A 71 -19.55 1.14 -2.85
C ILE A 71 -19.35 0.05 -1.81
N ILE A 72 -19.54 -1.22 -2.22
CA ILE A 72 -19.46 -2.35 -1.31
C ILE A 72 -18.05 -2.42 -0.71
N ARG A 73 -17.01 -2.30 -1.54
CA ARG A 73 -15.61 -2.26 -1.07
C ARG A 73 -15.34 -1.06 -0.17
N GLY A 74 -15.75 0.14 -0.56
CA GLY A 74 -15.53 1.33 0.26
C GLY A 74 -16.23 1.27 1.62
N VAL A 75 -17.43 0.70 1.71
CA VAL A 75 -18.13 0.49 3.00
C VAL A 75 -17.40 -0.53 3.86
N ILE A 76 -16.92 -1.64 3.27
CA ILE A 76 -16.12 -2.65 3.97
C ILE A 76 -14.83 -2.03 4.52
N ASP A 77 -14.11 -1.25 3.70
CA ASP A 77 -12.86 -0.59 4.10
C ASP A 77 -13.07 0.39 5.27
N ILE A 78 -14.14 1.20 5.23
CA ILE A 78 -14.49 2.12 6.32
C ILE A 78 -14.79 1.33 7.59
N PHE A 79 -15.56 0.25 7.50
CA PHE A 79 -15.92 -0.56 8.65
C PHE A 79 -14.68 -1.22 9.29
N ILE A 80 -13.78 -1.79 8.48
CA ILE A 80 -12.52 -2.38 8.95
C ILE A 80 -11.67 -1.32 9.64
N GLY A 81 -11.51 -0.14 9.03
CA GLY A 81 -10.73 0.94 9.61
C GLY A 81 -11.30 1.43 10.94
N ILE A 82 -12.62 1.65 11.03
CA ILE A 82 -13.28 2.00 12.28
C ILE A 82 -13.07 0.90 13.33
N PHE A 83 -13.27 -0.36 12.96
CA PHE A 83 -13.10 -1.50 13.86
C PHE A 83 -11.68 -1.56 14.45
N PHE A 84 -10.64 -1.37 13.63
CA PHE A 84 -9.26 -1.37 14.09
C PHE A 84 -8.93 -0.16 14.97
N LEU A 85 -9.45 1.04 14.68
CA LEU A 85 -9.24 2.22 15.52
C LEU A 85 -9.74 2.01 16.96
N PHE A 86 -10.88 1.36 17.12
CA PHE A 86 -11.45 1.08 18.45
C PHE A 86 -10.86 -0.18 19.10
N ASN A 87 -10.15 -1.03 18.35
CA ASN A 87 -9.61 -2.30 18.82
C ASN A 87 -8.17 -2.51 18.36
N LEU A 88 -7.27 -1.57 18.69
CA LEU A 88 -5.87 -1.61 18.23
C LEU A 88 -5.15 -2.92 18.56
N GLY A 89 -5.40 -3.50 19.75
CA GLY A 89 -4.81 -4.79 20.14
C GLY A 89 -5.26 -5.95 19.25
N ILE A 90 -6.55 -5.98 18.87
CA ILE A 90 -7.07 -6.97 17.91
C ILE A 90 -6.52 -6.66 16.52
N GLY A 91 -6.40 -5.39 16.16
CA GLY A 91 -5.78 -4.94 14.92
C GLY A 91 -4.36 -5.50 14.77
N VAL A 92 -3.52 -5.44 15.81
CA VAL A 92 -2.16 -6.01 15.76
C VAL A 92 -2.20 -7.52 15.46
N ALA A 93 -3.15 -8.24 16.03
CA ALA A 93 -3.29 -9.68 15.79
C ALA A 93 -3.85 -10.00 14.39
N LEU A 94 -4.78 -9.20 13.88
CA LEU A 94 -5.48 -9.47 12.61
C LEU A 94 -4.78 -8.90 11.38
N LEU A 95 -4.01 -7.83 11.54
CA LEU A 95 -3.36 -7.14 10.43
C LEU A 95 -2.45 -8.05 9.57
N PRO A 96 -1.65 -8.97 10.13
CA PRO A 96 -0.88 -9.94 9.35
C PRO A 96 -1.76 -10.78 8.42
N TYR A 97 -2.94 -11.20 8.88
CA TYR A 97 -3.86 -11.98 8.07
C TYR A 97 -4.51 -11.13 6.96
N VAL A 98 -4.84 -9.87 7.25
CA VAL A 98 -5.36 -8.94 6.23
C VAL A 98 -4.34 -8.75 5.12
N PHE A 99 -3.08 -8.46 5.47
CA PHE A 99 -2.01 -8.34 4.48
C PHE A 99 -1.74 -9.65 3.77
N ALA A 100 -1.77 -10.79 4.47
CA ALA A 100 -1.55 -12.09 3.85
C ALA A 100 -2.56 -12.38 2.75
N ILE A 101 -3.85 -12.22 3.06
CA ILE A 101 -4.94 -12.43 2.10
C ILE A 101 -4.80 -11.44 0.94
N TRP A 102 -4.49 -10.18 1.24
CA TRP A 102 -4.31 -9.17 0.20
C TRP A 102 -3.13 -9.51 -0.73
N PHE A 103 -1.95 -9.84 -0.20
CA PHE A 103 -0.79 -10.26 -0.98
C PHE A 103 -1.10 -11.50 -1.82
N LEU A 104 -1.76 -12.51 -1.25
CA LEU A 104 -2.11 -13.71 -1.99
C LEU A 104 -3.08 -13.41 -3.13
N VAL A 105 -4.14 -12.65 -2.86
CA VAL A 105 -5.12 -12.28 -3.89
C VAL A 105 -4.46 -11.43 -4.98
N ASP A 106 -3.71 -10.40 -4.61
CA ASP A 106 -3.06 -9.50 -5.55
C ASP A 106 -2.07 -10.25 -6.45
N SER A 107 -1.20 -11.07 -5.86
CA SER A 107 -0.19 -11.82 -6.61
C SER A 107 -0.79 -12.95 -7.44
N ILE A 108 -1.80 -13.68 -6.95
CA ILE A 108 -2.49 -14.70 -7.76
C ILE A 108 -3.18 -14.05 -8.96
N LEU A 109 -3.84 -12.90 -8.75
CA LEU A 109 -4.44 -12.12 -9.84
C LEU A 109 -3.38 -11.56 -10.81
N GLY A 110 -2.23 -11.12 -10.28
CA GLY A 110 -1.09 -10.63 -11.05
C GLY A 110 -0.53 -11.70 -12.00
N LEU A 111 -0.43 -12.95 -11.55
CA LEU A 111 0.00 -14.06 -12.40
C LEU A 111 -0.92 -14.31 -13.60
N PHE A 112 -2.22 -14.03 -13.49
CA PHE A 112 -3.13 -14.10 -14.64
C PHE A 112 -2.91 -12.95 -15.63
N MET A 113 -2.33 -11.83 -15.19
CA MET A 113 -2.03 -10.65 -16.01
C MET A 113 -0.62 -10.69 -16.63
N LEU A 114 0.14 -11.78 -16.41
CA LEU A 114 1.53 -11.89 -16.84
C LEU A 114 1.70 -11.84 -18.37
N GLU A 115 0.73 -12.38 -19.11
CA GLU A 115 0.71 -12.30 -20.58
C GLU A 115 0.60 -10.85 -21.06
N PHE A 116 -0.25 -10.06 -20.40
CA PHE A 116 -0.37 -8.63 -20.66
C PHE A 116 0.94 -7.90 -20.33
N ALA A 117 1.57 -8.21 -19.19
CA ALA A 117 2.87 -7.63 -18.83
C ALA A 117 3.96 -7.93 -19.87
N ARG A 118 3.92 -9.10 -20.52
CA ARG A 118 4.84 -9.47 -21.61
C ARG A 118 4.73 -8.53 -22.82
N THR A 119 3.53 -8.03 -23.12
CA THR A 119 3.32 -7.08 -24.23
C THR A 119 3.96 -5.71 -23.97
N MET A 120 4.20 -5.35 -22.71
CA MET A 120 4.88 -4.11 -22.32
C MET A 120 6.41 -4.23 -22.30
N GLY A 121 6.95 -5.43 -22.53
CA GLY A 121 8.38 -5.70 -22.66
C GLY A 121 8.90 -6.70 -21.64
N ASN A 122 10.05 -7.31 -21.96
CA ASN A 122 10.63 -8.38 -21.14
C ASN A 122 10.98 -7.93 -19.71
N ALA A 123 11.45 -6.70 -19.52
CA ALA A 123 11.78 -6.19 -18.19
C ALA A 123 10.53 -6.12 -17.30
N PHE A 124 9.41 -5.63 -17.83
CA PHE A 124 8.14 -5.58 -17.11
C PHE A 124 7.61 -6.98 -16.80
N TYR A 125 7.71 -7.91 -17.74
CA TYR A 125 7.33 -9.31 -17.51
C TYR A 125 8.07 -9.94 -16.34
N TRP A 126 9.41 -9.87 -16.34
CA TRP A 126 10.22 -10.47 -15.28
C TRP A 126 10.02 -9.78 -13.94
N PHE A 127 9.87 -8.46 -13.94
CA PHE A 127 9.53 -7.71 -12.74
C PHE A 127 8.21 -8.20 -12.13
N TYR A 128 7.13 -8.24 -12.92
CA TYR A 128 5.81 -8.69 -12.46
C TYR A 128 5.84 -10.13 -11.94
N LEU A 129 6.50 -11.03 -12.66
CA LEU A 129 6.61 -12.44 -12.27
C LEU A 129 7.32 -12.58 -10.92
N ILE A 130 8.44 -11.88 -10.74
CA ILE A 130 9.21 -11.93 -9.50
C ILE A 130 8.41 -11.33 -8.34
N THR A 131 7.74 -10.18 -8.56
CA THR A 131 6.93 -9.54 -7.53
C THR A 131 5.75 -10.40 -7.10
N ASP A 132 5.09 -11.08 -8.04
CA ASP A 132 3.96 -11.96 -7.74
C ASP A 132 4.40 -13.22 -6.98
N ILE A 133 5.51 -13.84 -7.38
CA ILE A 133 6.07 -14.99 -6.64
C ILE A 133 6.46 -14.59 -5.21
N LEU A 134 7.12 -13.43 -5.06
CA LEU A 134 7.49 -12.91 -3.74
C LEU A 134 6.25 -12.59 -2.90
N GLY A 135 5.22 -12.00 -3.49
CA GLY A 135 3.97 -11.68 -2.78
C GLY A 135 3.26 -12.94 -2.30
N ILE A 136 3.19 -14.00 -3.10
CA ILE A 136 2.66 -15.31 -2.67
C ILE A 136 3.47 -15.86 -1.49
N PHE A 137 4.80 -15.84 -1.59
CA PHE A 137 5.68 -16.32 -0.52
C PHE A 137 5.47 -15.54 0.78
N LEU A 138 5.44 -14.21 0.70
CA LEU A 138 5.19 -13.34 1.86
C LEU A 138 3.80 -13.57 2.45
N GLY A 139 2.78 -13.73 1.61
CA GLY A 139 1.43 -14.03 2.04
C GLY A 139 1.32 -15.36 2.79
N ILE A 140 1.94 -16.42 2.27
CA ILE A 140 2.02 -17.72 2.95
C ILE A 140 2.77 -17.57 4.29
N LEU A 141 3.91 -16.89 4.29
CA LEU A 141 4.72 -16.67 5.50
C LEU A 141 3.90 -15.96 6.60
N LEU A 142 3.16 -14.92 6.23
CA LEU A 142 2.26 -14.18 7.13
C LEU A 142 1.16 -15.05 7.76
N LEU A 143 0.63 -16.04 7.04
CA LEU A 143 -0.38 -16.96 7.58
C LEU A 143 0.19 -17.99 8.56
N TYR A 144 1.37 -18.54 8.26
CA TYR A 144 1.96 -19.60 9.08
C TYR A 144 2.61 -19.09 10.37
N HIS A 145 3.24 -17.91 10.33
CA HIS A 145 3.91 -17.34 11.49
C HIS A 145 3.52 -15.88 11.73
N PRO A 146 2.26 -15.57 12.06
CA PRO A 146 1.77 -14.20 12.15
C PRO A 146 2.61 -13.32 13.10
N ILE A 147 3.04 -13.84 14.25
CA ILE A 147 3.83 -13.09 15.24
C ILE A 147 5.26 -12.77 14.77
N THR A 148 5.93 -13.68 14.05
CA THR A 148 7.25 -13.35 13.47
C THR A 148 7.09 -12.52 12.20
N SER A 149 5.98 -12.68 11.50
CA SER A 149 5.67 -11.96 10.25
C SER A 149 5.21 -10.52 10.48
N VAL A 150 4.80 -10.20 11.70
CA VAL A 150 4.65 -8.84 12.20
C VAL A 150 5.96 -8.03 12.05
N LEU A 151 7.13 -8.65 12.29
CA LEU A 151 8.43 -8.02 12.01
C LEU A 151 8.62 -7.81 10.50
N THR A 152 8.20 -8.79 9.70
CA THR A 152 8.21 -8.68 8.23
C THR A 152 7.33 -7.53 7.74
N LEU A 153 6.18 -7.29 8.37
CA LEU A 153 5.32 -6.15 8.06
C LEU A 153 5.98 -4.82 8.40
N SER A 154 6.54 -4.68 9.60
CA SER A 154 7.29 -3.47 9.99
C SER A 154 8.45 -3.21 9.03
N PHE A 155 9.14 -4.27 8.59
CA PHE A 155 10.21 -4.17 7.61
C PHE A 155 9.70 -3.76 6.22
N LEU A 156 8.62 -4.37 5.73
CA LEU A 156 8.01 -4.04 4.44
C LEU A 156 7.54 -2.58 4.40
N VAL A 157 6.83 -2.14 5.45
CA VAL A 157 6.35 -0.76 5.57
C VAL A 157 7.52 0.22 5.66
N GLY A 158 8.52 -0.08 6.49
CA GLY A 158 9.73 0.73 6.60
C GLY A 158 10.49 0.82 5.28
N PHE A 159 10.60 -0.29 4.55
CA PHE A 159 11.26 -0.34 3.24
C PHE A 159 10.48 0.46 2.19
N TYR A 160 9.15 0.37 2.20
CA TYR A 160 8.29 1.17 1.32
C TYR A 160 8.48 2.66 1.55
N PHE A 161 8.46 3.12 2.81
CA PHE A 161 8.74 4.52 3.14
C PHE A 161 10.16 4.94 2.75
N MET A 162 11.16 4.06 2.88
CA MET A 162 12.52 4.33 2.42
C MET A 162 12.56 4.61 0.93
N LEU A 163 11.96 3.72 0.12
CA LEU A 163 11.91 3.87 -1.33
C LEU A 163 11.18 5.15 -1.74
N PHE A 164 10.00 5.41 -1.16
CA PHE A 164 9.25 6.63 -1.43
C PHE A 164 10.04 7.88 -1.03
N GLY A 165 10.70 7.87 0.12
CA GLY A 165 11.55 8.95 0.57
C GLY A 165 12.69 9.25 -0.41
N ILE A 166 13.38 8.23 -0.89
CA ILE A 166 14.43 8.36 -1.90
C ILE A 166 13.85 8.93 -3.21
N THR A 167 12.71 8.42 -3.68
CA THR A 167 12.09 8.92 -4.92
C THR A 167 11.67 10.38 -4.83
N GLU A 168 11.14 10.83 -3.69
CA GLU A 168 10.76 12.23 -3.48
C GLU A 168 11.98 13.13 -3.38
N ILE A 169 13.05 12.70 -2.71
CA ILE A 169 14.32 13.44 -2.69
C ILE A 169 14.85 13.60 -4.13
N VAL A 170 14.88 12.52 -4.92
CA VAL A 170 15.32 12.59 -6.33
C VAL A 170 14.42 13.50 -7.14
N SER A 171 13.10 13.45 -6.91
CA SER A 171 12.14 14.32 -7.59
C SER A 171 12.29 15.79 -7.21
N ALA A 172 12.82 16.11 -6.03
CA ALA A 172 13.06 17.50 -5.61
C ALA A 172 14.06 18.23 -6.51
N PHE A 173 14.96 17.48 -7.17
CA PHE A 173 16.00 18.00 -8.07
C PHE A 173 15.65 17.90 -9.56
N ARG A 174 14.46 17.41 -9.95
CA ARG A 174 14.02 17.20 -11.35
C ARG A 174 12.97 18.20 -11.81
#